data_AF-A0A948KI00-F1
#
_entry.id   AF-A0A948KI00-F1
#
_cell.length_a   1.000
_cell.length_b   1.000
_cell.length_c   1.000
_cell.angle_alpha   90.00
_cell.angle_beta   90.00
_cell.angle_gamma   90.00
#
_symmetry.space_group_name_H-M   'P 1'
#
loop_
_entity.id
_entity.type
_entity.pdbx_description
1 polymer ?
#
loop_
_entity_poly.entity_id
_entity_poly.type
_entity_poly.pdbx_seq_one_letter_code
_entity_poly.pdbx_strand_id
1 'polypeptide(L)'
;MIRNGFRHRDKRNPELGIRNQLVLIPDSRFQYQEDKKTSTRSGYTFLLSVLFVGAIAITVTGTMLLLGWLTLRNAQIIEQSGRSFELAMTCAEHGLIELFEDGNYMGDEDLTLSDGTCSILRTGGSGNENRTLCTEGMSGGTTRRF
;
A
#
# COMPACT_ATOMS: atom_id res chain seq x y z
N MET A 1 4.57 71.48 38.69
CA MET A 1 5.88 70.81 38.47
C MET A 1 5.65 69.74 37.42
N ILE A 2 5.93 69.96 36.13
CA ILE A 2 7.23 70.10 35.39
C ILE A 2 7.86 68.74 35.01
N ARG A 3 8.15 68.65 33.69
CA ARG A 3 9.05 67.77 32.90
C ARG A 3 8.42 66.51 32.28
N ASN A 4 8.23 66.50 30.95
CA ASN A 4 9.24 66.38 29.86
C ASN A 4 9.96 65.02 29.99
N GLY A 5 9.97 64.12 29.01
CA GLY A 5 10.23 64.33 27.58
C GLY A 5 11.48 63.54 27.21
N PHE A 6 11.73 63.40 25.90
CA PHE A 6 13.06 63.10 25.33
C PHE A 6 13.55 61.63 25.47
N ARG A 7 14.23 60.97 24.50
CA ARG A 7 14.84 61.36 23.22
C ARG A 7 15.28 60.08 22.48
N HIS A 8 15.26 60.15 21.15
CA HIS A 8 16.14 59.53 20.15
C HIS A 8 17.25 58.53 20.55
N ARG A 9 17.41 57.50 19.70
CA ARG A 9 18.49 57.35 18.65
C ARG A 9 18.15 56.07 17.87
N ASP A 10 17.86 56.05 16.57
CA ASP A 10 18.62 56.49 15.40
C ASP A 10 20.10 56.06 15.43
N LYS A 11 20.47 55.07 14.62
CA LYS A 11 21.35 55.27 13.44
C LYS A 11 22.03 53.99 12.94
N ARG A 12 21.96 53.84 11.60
CA ARG A 12 23.03 53.37 10.67
C ARG A 12 23.36 51.88 10.69
N ASN A 13 23.62 51.21 9.57
CA ASN A 13 23.60 51.45 8.12
C ASN A 13 23.80 50.05 7.50
N PRO A 14 23.42 49.79 6.23
CA PRO A 14 23.44 48.49 5.58
C PRO A 14 24.81 48.22 4.93
N GLU A 15 24.86 47.19 4.08
CA GLU A 15 25.75 46.89 2.94
C GLU A 15 25.97 45.35 2.92
N LEU A 16 25.05 44.59 2.32
CA LEU A 16 25.11 44.02 0.96
C LEU A 16 26.20 42.94 0.73
N GLY A 17 25.76 41.71 0.50
CA GLY A 17 26.61 40.56 0.14
C GLY A 17 25.81 39.36 -0.40
N ILE A 18 25.33 39.50 -1.64
CA ILE A 18 24.97 38.52 -2.68
C ILE A 18 24.56 37.07 -2.26
N ARG A 19 23.24 36.88 -2.19
CA ARG A 19 22.38 35.85 -2.83
C ARG A 19 22.98 34.46 -3.16
N ASN A 20 22.81 33.52 -2.24
CA ASN A 20 22.47 32.12 -2.56
C ASN A 20 20.97 31.94 -2.38
N GLN A 21 20.24 31.75 -3.48
CA GLN A 21 18.79 31.58 -3.47
C GLN A 21 18.44 30.11 -3.20
N LEU A 22 18.55 29.70 -1.94
CA LEU A 22 17.89 28.51 -1.43
C LEU A 22 16.40 28.85 -1.31
N VAL A 23 15.60 28.45 -2.31
CA VAL A 23 14.13 28.56 -2.24
C VAL A 23 13.61 27.45 -1.34
N LEU A 24 13.65 27.70 -0.03
CA LEU A 24 12.79 27.03 0.94
C LEU A 24 11.46 27.78 0.95
N ILE A 25 10.42 27.19 0.34
CA ILE A 25 9.02 27.63 0.49
C ILE A 25 8.19 26.35 0.66
N PRO A 26 7.33 26.21 1.69
CA PRO A 26 6.90 27.23 2.65
C PRO A 26 7.19 26.83 4.10
N ASP A 27 8.08 27.57 4.76
CA ASP A 27 7.89 27.85 6.18
C ASP A 27 7.22 29.23 6.26
N SER A 28 6.13 29.36 7.04
CA SER A 28 5.52 30.64 7.51
C SER A 28 4.00 30.67 7.74
N ARG A 29 3.28 29.54 7.90
CA ARG A 29 1.82 29.62 8.22
C ARG A 29 1.29 28.86 9.43
N PHE A 30 2.15 28.43 10.34
CA PHE A 30 1.72 28.21 11.72
C PHE A 30 1.98 29.47 12.57
N GLN A 31 1.35 30.57 12.15
CA GLN A 31 1.19 31.74 13.00
C GLN A 31 0.32 31.34 14.18
N TYR A 32 0.94 31.06 15.33
CA TYR A 32 0.27 31.15 16.62
C TYR A 32 -0.13 32.62 16.82
N GLN A 33 -1.34 32.97 16.37
CA GLN A 33 -1.98 34.22 16.74
C GLN A 33 -2.43 34.11 18.21
N GLU A 34 -1.53 34.50 19.12
CA GLU A 34 -1.92 34.92 20.45
C GLU A 34 -2.41 36.37 20.40
N ASP A 35 -3.71 36.56 20.17
CA ASP A 35 -4.38 37.75 20.72
C ASP A 35 -5.90 37.57 20.79
N LYS A 36 -6.44 37.43 22.00
CA LYS A 36 -7.33 38.45 22.60
C LYS A 36 -8.03 37.96 23.86
N LYS A 37 -7.91 38.80 24.89
CA LYS A 37 -8.73 38.85 26.10
C LYS A 37 -10.23 38.85 25.75
N THR A 38 -10.95 37.75 26.01
CA THR A 38 -12.41 37.79 26.19
C THR A 38 -12.87 36.91 27.34
N SER A 39 -13.64 37.55 28.23
CA SER A 39 -14.29 37.04 29.42
C SER A 39 -15.25 35.88 29.10
N THR A 40 -15.18 34.81 29.91
CA THR A 40 -16.20 33.75 30.10
C THR A 40 -16.69 32.96 28.88
N ARG A 41 -16.11 33.13 27.69
CA ARG A 41 -16.32 32.28 26.48
C ARG A 41 -15.12 31.42 26.08
N SER A 42 -14.02 31.47 26.84
CA SER A 42 -12.72 30.86 26.51
C SER A 42 -12.67 29.33 26.57
N GLY A 43 -13.61 28.67 27.27
CA GLY A 43 -13.64 27.21 27.36
C GLY A 43 -14.05 26.52 26.05
N TYR A 44 -14.98 27.11 25.30
CA TYR A 44 -15.49 26.52 24.06
C TYR A 44 -14.44 26.53 22.94
N THR A 45 -13.63 27.58 22.85
CA THR A 45 -12.55 27.69 21.86
C THR A 45 -11.45 26.66 22.08
N PHE A 46 -11.16 26.30 23.34
CA PHE A 46 -10.18 25.26 23.66
C PHE A 46 -10.70 23.86 23.29
N LEU A 47 -11.96 23.57 23.59
CA LEU A 47 -12.57 22.28 23.21
C LEU A 47 -12.61 22.10 21.69
N LEU A 48 -12.92 23.17 20.95
CA LEU A 48 -12.99 23.12 19.49
C LEU A 48 -11.61 22.80 18.86
N SER A 49 -10.53 23.43 19.35
CA SER A 49 -9.19 23.19 18.79
C SER A 49 -8.71 21.75 19.06
N VAL A 50 -8.89 21.26 20.28
CA VAL A 50 -8.55 19.87 20.65
C VAL A 50 -9.34 18.88 19.81
N LEU A 51 -10.63 19.17 19.54
CA LEU A 51 -11.47 18.34 18.70
C LEU A 51 -10.96 18.25 17.26
N PHE A 52 -10.54 19.37 16.67
CA PHE A 52 -9.97 19.36 15.31
C PHE A 52 -8.65 18.58 15.25
N VAL A 53 -7.75 18.80 16.21
CA VAL A 53 -6.47 18.06 16.27
C VAL A 53 -6.73 16.57 16.47
N GLY A 54 -7.67 16.19 17.34
CA GLY A 54 -8.09 14.81 17.53
C GLY A 54 -8.65 14.17 16.27
N ALA A 55 -9.50 14.87 15.53
CA ALA A 55 -10.06 14.37 14.27
C ALA A 55 -8.97 14.12 13.21
N ILE A 56 -7.97 15.00 13.12
CA ILE A 56 -6.84 14.82 12.20
C ILE A 56 -5.98 13.63 12.64
N ALA A 57 -5.70 13.48 13.94
CA ALA A 57 -4.92 12.36 14.44
C ALA A 57 -5.60 11.01 14.13
N ILE A 58 -6.92 10.91 14.38
CA ILE A 58 -7.69 9.68 14.14
C ILE A 58 -7.70 9.32 12.65
N THR A 59 -7.85 10.30 11.76
CA THR A 59 -7.87 10.02 10.30
C THR A 59 -6.52 9.50 9.82
N VAL A 60 -5.41 10.04 10.30
CA VAL A 60 -4.06 9.57 9.95
C VAL A 60 -3.83 8.14 10.46
N THR A 61 -4.10 7.88 11.74
CA THR A 61 -3.94 6.54 12.32
C THR A 61 -4.86 5.52 11.65
N GLY A 62 -6.12 5.90 11.38
CA GLY A 62 -7.07 5.04 10.67
C GLY A 62 -6.60 4.68 9.28
N THR A 63 -6.03 5.65 8.54
CA THR A 63 -5.46 5.41 7.21
C THR A 63 -4.29 4.43 7.28
N MET A 64 -3.37 4.60 8.24
CA MET A 64 -2.24 3.68 8.43
C MET A 64 -2.70 2.26 8.74
N LEU A 65 -3.71 2.09 9.60
CA LEU A 65 -4.27 0.78 9.92
C LEU A 65 -4.93 0.12 8.71
N LEU A 66 -5.70 0.87 7.92
CA LEU A 66 -6.33 0.37 6.70
C LEU A 66 -5.30 -0.08 5.67
N LEU A 67 -4.23 0.71 5.50
CA LEU A 67 -3.12 0.35 4.60
C LEU A 67 -2.42 -0.93 5.08
N GLY A 68 -2.13 -1.05 6.39
CA GLY A 68 -1.54 -2.24 6.96
C GLY A 68 -2.41 -3.49 6.81
N TRP A 69 -3.72 -3.34 6.93
CA TRP A 69 -4.66 -4.45 6.70
C TRP A 69 -4.68 -4.88 5.23
N LEU A 70 -4.66 -3.92 4.31
CA LEU A 70 -4.65 -4.17 2.88
C LEU A 70 -3.36 -4.87 2.44
N THR A 71 -2.21 -4.48 2.96
CA THR A 71 -0.93 -5.14 2.63
C THR A 71 -0.91 -6.59 3.10
N LEU A 72 -1.45 -6.89 4.29
CA LEU A 72 -1.53 -8.25 4.81
C LEU A 72 -2.40 -9.15 3.92
N ARG A 73 -3.57 -8.65 3.51
CA ARG A 73 -4.47 -9.36 2.58
C ARG A 73 -3.80 -9.61 1.22
N ASN A 74 -3.15 -8.59 0.67
CA ASN A 74 -2.46 -8.71 -0.62
C ASN A 74 -1.29 -9.71 -0.54
N ALA A 75 -0.52 -9.70 0.56
CA ALA A 75 0.56 -10.65 0.76
C ALA A 75 0.05 -12.10 0.75
N GLN A 76 -1.07 -12.37 1.44
CA GLN A 76 -1.68 -13.71 1.43
C GLN A 76 -2.13 -14.13 0.03
N ILE A 77 -2.75 -13.23 -0.75
CA ILE A 77 -3.19 -13.54 -2.12
C ILE A 77 -1.98 -13.84 -3.02
N ILE A 78 -0.90 -13.07 -2.91
CA ILE A 78 0.33 -13.28 -3.69
C ILE A 78 0.95 -14.63 -3.34
N GLU A 79 1.04 -14.96 -2.04
CA GLU A 79 1.57 -16.24 -1.58
C GLU A 79 0.74 -17.41 -2.09
N GLN A 80 -0.60 -17.35 -1.93
CA GLN A 80 -1.51 -18.37 -2.46
C GLN A 80 -1.40 -18.50 -3.98
N SER A 81 -1.30 -17.39 -4.71
CA SER A 81 -1.11 -17.39 -6.17
C SER A 81 0.20 -18.02 -6.62
N GLY A 82 1.25 -17.92 -5.79
CA GLY A 82 2.53 -18.60 -6.00
C GLY A 82 2.39 -20.11 -5.80
N ARG A 83 1.80 -20.52 -4.68
CA ARG A 83 1.54 -21.95 -4.40
C ARG A 83 0.66 -22.62 -5.46
N SER A 84 -0.41 -21.96 -5.88
CA SER A 84 -1.28 -22.46 -6.96
C SER A 84 -0.55 -22.57 -8.30
N PHE A 85 0.44 -21.72 -8.56
CA PHE A 85 1.28 -21.83 -9.76
C PHE A 85 2.20 -23.05 -9.70
N GLU A 86 2.87 -23.26 -8.57
CA GLU A 86 3.76 -24.41 -8.38
C GLU A 86 2.98 -25.73 -8.48
N LEU A 87 1.79 -25.79 -7.88
CA LEU A 87 0.88 -26.94 -8.03
C LEU A 87 0.48 -27.21 -9.49
N ALA A 88 0.15 -26.16 -10.25
CA ALA A 88 -0.17 -26.31 -11.68
C ALA A 88 1.04 -26.82 -12.47
N MET A 89 2.24 -26.31 -12.19
CA MET A 89 3.48 -26.77 -12.82
C MET A 89 3.79 -28.23 -12.50
N THR A 90 3.60 -28.68 -11.25
CA THR A 90 3.75 -30.10 -10.88
C THR A 90 2.76 -30.99 -11.64
N CYS A 91 1.50 -30.57 -11.76
CA CYS A 91 0.51 -31.27 -12.58
C CYS A 91 0.91 -31.31 -14.06
N ALA A 92 1.49 -30.23 -14.59
CA ALA A 92 1.95 -30.16 -15.97
C ALA A 92 3.12 -31.11 -16.23
N GLU A 93 4.09 -31.18 -15.31
CA GLU A 93 5.19 -32.14 -15.39
C GLU A 93 4.67 -33.58 -15.33
N HIS A 94 3.76 -33.88 -14.41
CA HIS A 94 3.17 -35.21 -14.29
C HIS A 94 2.41 -35.63 -15.56
N GLY A 95 1.48 -34.80 -16.03
CA GLY A 95 0.72 -35.09 -17.23
C GLY A 95 1.57 -35.16 -18.49
N LEU A 96 2.72 -34.46 -18.54
CA LEU A 96 3.66 -34.58 -19.65
C LEU A 96 4.43 -35.91 -19.62
N ILE A 97 4.79 -36.40 -18.43
CA ILE A 97 5.39 -37.73 -18.27
C ILE A 97 4.40 -38.81 -18.70
N GLU A 98 3.15 -38.75 -18.21
CA GLU A 98 2.10 -39.71 -18.56
C GLU A 98 1.81 -39.69 -20.07
N LEU A 99 1.76 -38.50 -20.69
CA LEU A 99 1.58 -38.37 -22.13
C LEU A 99 2.76 -38.93 -22.94
N PHE A 100 3.97 -38.91 -22.37
CA PHE A 100 5.16 -39.48 -22.99
C PHE A 100 5.20 -41.01 -22.87
N GLU A 101 4.74 -41.55 -21.75
CA GLU A 101 4.68 -43.00 -21.51
C GLU A 101 3.49 -43.65 -22.23
N ASP A 102 2.33 -43.00 -22.21
CA ASP A 102 1.11 -43.43 -22.92
C ASP A 102 0.65 -42.35 -23.92
N GLY A 103 0.86 -42.65 -25.20
CA GLY A 103 0.36 -41.83 -26.31
C GLY A 103 -1.18 -41.77 -26.41
N ASN A 104 -1.94 -42.51 -25.60
CA ASN A 104 -3.39 -42.41 -25.48
C ASN A 104 -3.87 -41.70 -24.20
N TYR A 105 -2.94 -41.15 -23.41
CA TYR A 105 -3.29 -40.36 -22.24
C TYR A 105 -4.22 -39.19 -22.63
N MET A 106 -5.40 -39.14 -21.98
CA MET A 106 -6.44 -38.15 -22.25
C MET A 106 -6.50 -37.01 -21.23
N GLY A 107 -5.74 -37.09 -20.14
CA GLY A 107 -5.91 -36.23 -18.96
C GLY A 107 -7.25 -36.45 -18.26
N ASP A 108 -7.77 -35.40 -17.63
CA ASP A 108 -9.03 -35.38 -16.85
C ASP A 108 -8.91 -36.06 -15.48
N GLU A 109 -7.86 -35.69 -14.74
CA GLU A 109 -7.58 -36.22 -13.40
C GLU A 109 -7.24 -35.13 -12.39
N ASP A 110 -7.52 -35.41 -11.12
CA ASP A 110 -7.26 -34.51 -9.99
C ASP A 110 -6.21 -35.12 -9.06
N LEU A 111 -5.11 -34.40 -8.86
CA LEU A 111 -4.03 -34.75 -7.94
C LEU A 111 -4.18 -33.92 -6.65
N THR A 112 -4.27 -34.61 -5.52
CA THR A 112 -4.30 -33.96 -4.21
C THR A 112 -2.91 -33.99 -3.59
N LEU A 113 -2.32 -32.81 -3.36
CA LEU A 113 -1.02 -32.64 -2.72
C LEU A 113 -1.21 -32.08 -1.30
N SER A 114 -0.12 -32.02 -0.52
CA SER A 114 -0.12 -31.43 0.83
C SER A 114 -0.54 -29.96 0.85
N ASP A 115 -0.24 -29.23 -0.22
CA ASP A 115 -0.35 -27.77 -0.28
C ASP A 115 -1.56 -27.27 -1.11
N GLY A 116 -2.36 -28.20 -1.62
CA GLY A 116 -3.56 -27.92 -2.42
C GLY A 116 -3.92 -29.06 -3.37
N THR A 117 -4.82 -28.78 -4.30
CA THR A 117 -5.22 -29.72 -5.35
C THR A 117 -4.82 -29.16 -6.70
N CYS A 118 -4.37 -30.01 -7.61
CA CYS A 118 -4.17 -29.64 -9.00
C CYS A 118 -4.94 -30.59 -9.92
N SER A 119 -5.44 -30.05 -11.02
CA SER A 119 -6.31 -30.74 -11.98
C SER A 119 -5.63 -30.71 -13.33
N ILE A 120 -5.47 -31.88 -13.93
CA ILE A 120 -5.01 -32.03 -15.31
C ILE A 120 -6.25 -32.09 -16.19
N LEU A 121 -6.45 -31.06 -17.00
CA LEU A 121 -7.59 -30.99 -17.90
C LEU A 121 -7.39 -31.96 -19.06
N ARG A 122 -8.49 -32.27 -19.75
CA ARG A 122 -8.46 -33.10 -20.94
C ARG A 122 -7.46 -32.57 -21.97
N THR A 123 -6.58 -33.44 -22.45
CA THR A 123 -5.58 -33.12 -23.47
C THR A 123 -6.28 -32.71 -24.77
N GLY A 124 -5.87 -31.57 -25.32
CA GLY A 124 -6.31 -31.07 -26.63
C GLY A 124 -5.29 -31.35 -27.74
N GLY A 125 -5.60 -30.89 -28.94
CA GLY A 125 -4.69 -30.97 -30.09
C GLY A 125 -5.21 -31.81 -31.26
N SER A 126 -4.40 -31.92 -32.30
CA SER A 126 -4.73 -32.67 -33.53
C SER A 126 -3.68 -33.75 -33.78
N GLY A 127 -4.11 -35.02 -33.70
CA GLY A 127 -3.23 -36.17 -33.88
C GLY A 127 -2.37 -36.49 -32.64
N ASN A 128 -1.33 -37.30 -32.85
CA ASN A 128 -0.36 -37.67 -31.81
C ASN A 128 0.92 -36.81 -31.83
N GLU A 129 1.01 -35.87 -32.78
CA GLU A 129 2.22 -35.08 -33.04
C GLU A 129 2.13 -33.67 -32.44
N ASN A 130 0.90 -33.17 -32.20
CA ASN A 130 0.67 -31.85 -31.62
C ASN A 130 -0.46 -31.93 -30.59
N ARG A 131 -0.08 -32.31 -29.37
CA ARG A 131 -0.94 -32.42 -28.18
C ARG A 131 -0.74 -31.19 -27.30
N THR A 132 -1.81 -30.70 -26.68
CA THR A 132 -1.76 -29.61 -25.70
C THR A 132 -2.29 -30.12 -24.36
N LEU A 133 -1.55 -29.87 -23.29
CA LEU A 133 -1.94 -30.17 -21.93
C LEU A 133 -2.27 -28.86 -21.22
N CYS A 134 -3.42 -28.79 -20.56
CA CYS A 134 -3.80 -27.65 -19.73
C CYS A 134 -3.92 -28.13 -18.29
N THR A 135 -3.42 -27.34 -17.35
CA THR A 135 -3.44 -27.72 -15.93
C THR A 135 -3.92 -26.57 -15.05
N GLU A 136 -4.53 -26.91 -13.92
CA GLU A 136 -5.03 -25.94 -12.95
C GLU A 136 -4.51 -26.31 -11.56
N GLY A 137 -4.04 -25.33 -10.79
CA GLY A 137 -3.66 -25.50 -9.39
C GLY A 137 -4.56 -24.66 -8.49
N MET A 138 -5.01 -25.23 -7.38
CA MET A 138 -5.86 -24.59 -6.39
C MET A 138 -5.22 -24.67 -4.99
N SER A 139 -4.97 -23.50 -4.39
CA SER A 139 -4.47 -23.36 -3.03
C SER A 139 -5.18 -22.21 -2.31
N GLY A 140 -5.74 -22.48 -1.13
CA GLY A 140 -6.31 -21.46 -0.23
C GLY A 140 -7.49 -20.64 -0.79
N GLY A 141 -8.12 -21.08 -1.90
CA GLY A 141 -9.19 -20.36 -2.60
C GLY A 141 -8.72 -19.56 -3.83
N THR A 142 -7.43 -19.62 -4.18
CA THR A 142 -6.88 -19.04 -5.41
C THR A 142 -6.63 -20.16 -6.43
N THR A 143 -7.21 -20.03 -7.63
CA THR A 143 -6.98 -20.96 -8.76
C THR A 143 -6.09 -20.31 -9.80
N ARG A 144 -5.09 -21.05 -10.29
CA ARG A 144 -4.19 -20.58 -11.36
C ARG A 144 -4.03 -21.65 -12.43
N ARG A 145 -4.01 -21.22 -13.69
CA ARG A 145 -3.88 -22.07 -14.87
C ARG A 145 -2.48 -21.99 -15.46
N PHE A 146 -2.03 -23.11 -16.02
CA PHE A 146 -0.79 -23.25 -16.78
C PHE A 146 -1.06 -23.97 -18.09
#